data_AF-A0A6B3HIX2-F1
#
_entry.id   AF-A0A6B3HIX2-F1
#
_cell.length_a   1.000
_cell.length_b   1.000
_cell.length_c   1.000
_cell.angle_alpha   90.00
_cell.angle_beta   90.00
_cell.angle_gamma   90.00
#
_symmetry.space_group_name_H-M   'P 1'
#
loop_
_entity.id
_entity.type
_entity.pdbx_description
1 polymer ?
#
loop_
_entity_poly.entity_id
_entity_poly.type
_entity_poly.pdbx_seq_one_letter_code
_entity_poly.pdbx_strand_id
1 'polypeptide(L)'
;MGLQDVFFQLRLPFDSPEARALSTKISERIMLAAYEASCDLAERSGPLPAWSETRAARGVLHPDHYDTELNWPERWDALRARVAKTGMRNSLLLAIAPTATIASIAGV
;
A
#
# COMPACT_ATOMS: atom_id res chain seq x y z
N MET A 1 10.18 -4.75 7.28
CA MET A 1 11.42 -5.46 7.68
C MET A 1 11.61 -6.68 6.80
N GLY A 2 12.82 -7.22 6.69
CA GLY A 2 13.09 -8.49 6.01
C GLY A 2 13.02 -8.48 4.47
N LEU A 3 13.07 -7.31 3.82
CA LEU A 3 13.09 -7.26 2.35
C LEU A 3 14.36 -7.90 1.78
N GLN A 4 15.50 -7.65 2.43
CA GLN A 4 16.80 -8.24 2.11
C GLN A 4 16.78 -9.78 2.19
N ASP A 5 16.15 -10.34 3.22
CA ASP A 5 16.03 -11.78 3.43
C ASP A 5 15.23 -12.44 2.31
N VAL A 6 14.14 -11.80 1.87
CA VAL A 6 13.35 -12.26 0.72
C VAL A 6 14.24 -12.35 -0.53
N PHE A 7 15.04 -11.32 -0.81
CA PHE A 7 15.93 -11.33 -1.97
C PHE A 7 17.01 -12.41 -1.85
N PHE A 8 17.59 -12.60 -0.66
CA PHE A 8 18.61 -13.63 -0.44
C PHE A 8 18.05 -15.04 -0.59
N GLN A 9 16.87 -15.31 -0.04
CA GLN A 9 16.20 -16.60 -0.18
C GLN A 9 15.88 -16.93 -1.64
N LEU A 10 15.50 -15.92 -2.43
CA LEU A 10 15.22 -16.05 -3.86
C LEU A 10 16.47 -15.94 -4.74
N ARG A 11 17.66 -15.72 -4.13
CA ARG A 11 18.94 -15.52 -4.81
C ARG A 11 18.91 -14.37 -5.83
N LEU A 12 18.22 -13.29 -5.48
CA LEU A 12 18.14 -12.07 -6.27
C LEU A 12 19.19 -11.07 -5.77
N PRO A 13 20.13 -10.61 -6.63
CA PRO A 13 20.95 -9.44 -6.31
C PRO A 13 20.06 -8.23 -6.02
N PHE A 14 20.39 -7.45 -4.99
CA PHE A 14 19.54 -6.36 -4.53
C PHE A 14 19.27 -5.30 -5.61
N ASP A 15 20.24 -5.09 -6.51
CA ASP A 15 20.22 -4.17 -7.63
C ASP A 15 19.70 -4.77 -8.93
N SER A 16 19.24 -6.03 -8.93
CA SER A 16 18.75 -6.67 -10.14
C SER A 16 17.38 -6.13 -10.56
N PRO A 17 17.06 -6.15 -11.88
CA PRO A 17 15.73 -5.81 -12.37
C PRO A 17 14.61 -6.63 -11.71
N GLU A 18 14.85 -7.91 -11.41
CA GLU A 18 13.91 -8.83 -10.77
C GLU A 18 13.66 -8.45 -9.31
N ALA A 19 14.70 -8.09 -8.55
CA ALA A 19 14.55 -7.61 -7.17
C ALA A 19 13.75 -6.30 -7.13
N ARG A 20 14.00 -5.38 -8.06
CA ARG A 20 13.22 -4.14 -8.21
C ARG A 20 11.76 -4.41 -8.54
N ALA A 21 11.49 -5.31 -9.48
CA ALA A 21 10.13 -5.70 -9.86
C ALA A 21 9.39 -6.34 -8.68
N LEU A 22 10.05 -7.25 -7.96
CA LEU A 22 9.49 -7.90 -6.77
C LEU A 22 9.23 -6.90 -5.63
N SER A 23 10.16 -5.98 -5.38
CA SER A 23 9.99 -4.91 -4.39
C SER A 23 8.75 -4.07 -4.69
N THR A 24 8.62 -3.61 -5.95
CA THR A 24 7.48 -2.82 -6.44
C THR A 24 6.18 -3.57 -6.20
N LYS A 25 6.13 -4.85 -6.59
CA LYS A 25 4.98 -5.72 -6.41
C LYS A 25 4.61 -5.88 -4.93
N ILE A 26 5.58 -6.15 -4.05
CA ILE A 26 5.33 -6.29 -2.60
C ILE A 26 4.76 -4.99 -2.03
N SER A 27 5.38 -3.84 -2.33
CA SER A 27 4.94 -2.54 -1.83
C SER A 27 3.55 -2.16 -2.31
N GLU A 28 3.25 -2.35 -3.60
CA GLU A 28 1.92 -2.09 -4.14
C GLU A 28 0.87 -3.03 -3.53
N ARG A 29 1.19 -4.32 -3.31
CA ARG A 29 0.26 -5.26 -2.68
C ARG A 29 -0.12 -4.84 -1.27
N ILE A 30 0.87 -4.40 -0.48
CA ILE A 30 0.67 -3.89 0.88
C ILE A 30 -0.19 -2.63 0.85
N MET A 31 0.08 -1.72 -0.08
CA MET A 31 -0.70 -0.50 -0.26
C MET A 31 -2.15 -0.81 -0.58
N LEU A 32 -2.41 -1.61 -1.61
CA LEU A 32 -3.75 -2.02 -2.00
C LEU A 32 -4.51 -2.64 -0.82
N ALA A 33 -3.88 -3.56 -0.06
CA ALA A 33 -4.50 -4.15 1.13
C ALA A 33 -4.86 -3.10 2.20
N ALA A 34 -3.99 -2.13 2.45
CA ALA A 34 -4.24 -1.08 3.44
C ALA A 34 -5.41 -0.17 3.04
N TYR A 35 -5.52 0.18 1.76
CA TYR A 35 -6.66 0.95 1.25
C TYR A 35 -7.97 0.15 1.31
N GLU A 36 -7.95 -1.11 0.89
CA GLU A 36 -9.11 -2.02 1.00
C GLU A 36 -9.59 -2.11 2.45
N ALA A 37 -8.69 -2.37 3.40
CA ALA A 37 -9.04 -2.45 4.81
C ALA A 37 -9.58 -1.11 5.37
N SER A 38 -9.03 0.02 4.93
CA SER A 38 -9.51 1.34 5.35
C SER A 38 -10.90 1.66 4.79
N CYS A 39 -11.19 1.23 3.56
CA CYS A 39 -12.52 1.32 2.94
C CYS A 39 -13.53 0.41 3.68
N ASP A 40 -13.14 -0.82 4.00
CA ASP A 40 -13.96 -1.75 4.80
C ASP A 40 -14.32 -1.15 6.17
N LEU A 41 -13.37 -0.45 6.81
CA LEU A 41 -13.61 0.23 8.07
C LEU A 41 -14.54 1.44 7.91
N ALA A 42 -14.44 2.18 6.80
CA ALA A 42 -15.33 3.29 6.50
C ALA A 42 -16.77 2.82 6.25
N GLU A 43 -16.94 1.67 5.58
CA GLU A 43 -18.24 1.03 5.40
C GLU A 43 -18.93 0.69 6.73
N ARG A 44 -18.15 0.24 7.74
CA ARG A 44 -18.68 -0.13 9.05
C ARG A 44 -18.86 1.04 10.02
N SER A 45 -18.02 2.07 9.93
CA SER A 45 -17.90 3.09 10.99
C SER A 45 -17.91 4.54 10.47
N GLY A 46 -18.24 4.73 9.19
CA GLY A 46 -18.13 6.00 8.49
C GLY A 46 -16.67 6.35 8.13
N PRO A 47 -16.46 7.23 7.15
CA PRO A 47 -15.12 7.66 6.78
C PRO A 47 -14.47 8.51 7.89
N LEU A 48 -13.20 8.87 7.72
CA LEU A 48 -12.54 9.80 8.63
C LEU A 48 -13.29 11.16 8.69
N PRO A 49 -13.26 11.89 9.82
CA PRO A 49 -14.06 13.12 9.97
C PRO A 49 -13.86 14.17 8.88
N ALA A 50 -12.61 14.41 8.46
CA ALA A 50 -12.25 15.36 7.41
C ALA A 50 -12.12 14.72 6.01
N TRP A 51 -12.92 13.69 5.71
CA TRP A 51 -12.83 12.95 4.44
C TRP A 51 -12.88 13.85 3.21
N SER A 52 -13.84 14.79 3.16
CA SER A 52 -14.07 15.70 2.03
C SER A 52 -12.86 16.60 1.72
N GLU A 53 -11.98 16.84 2.68
CA GLU A 53 -10.77 17.66 2.49
C GLU A 53 -9.64 16.88 1.82
N THR A 54 -9.68 15.54 1.88
CA THR A 54 -8.61 14.69 1.36
C THR A 54 -8.55 14.64 -0.17
N ARG A 55 -7.37 14.33 -0.70
CA ARG A 55 -7.19 14.06 -2.15
C ARG A 55 -7.95 12.81 -2.60
N ALA A 56 -8.04 11.80 -1.72
CA ALA A 56 -8.75 10.56 -2.01
C ALA A 56 -10.25 10.78 -2.20
N ALA A 57 -10.87 11.73 -1.49
CA ALA A 57 -12.26 12.13 -1.74
C ALA A 57 -12.48 12.76 -3.11
N ARG A 58 -11.42 13.27 -3.76
CA ARG A 58 -11.43 13.77 -5.14
C ARG A 58 -11.01 12.69 -6.15
N GLY A 59 -10.94 11.43 -5.74
CA GLY A 59 -10.55 10.30 -6.58
C GLY A 59 -9.05 10.13 -6.80
N VAL A 60 -8.21 10.93 -6.15
CA VAL A 60 -6.74 10.88 -6.30
C VAL A 60 -6.13 10.06 -5.16
N LEU A 61 -5.66 8.87 -5.48
CA LEU A 61 -4.96 7.95 -4.57
C LEU A 61 -3.45 8.08 -4.72
N HIS A 62 -2.69 7.51 -3.78
CA HIS A 62 -1.23 7.66 -3.76
C HIS A 62 -0.51 7.24 -5.07
N PRO A 63 -0.87 6.13 -5.75
CA PRO A 63 -0.22 5.75 -7.00
C PRO A 63 -0.36 6.81 -8.11
N ASP A 64 -1.43 7.63 -8.09
CA ASP A 64 -1.70 8.65 -9.12
C ASP A 64 -0.71 9.81 -9.09
N HIS A 65 0.13 9.89 -8.06
CA HIS A 65 1.19 10.90 -7.97
C HIS A 65 2.45 10.53 -8.77
N TYR A 66 2.51 9.32 -9.34
CA TYR A 66 3.67 8.81 -10.04
C TYR A 66 3.26 8.15 -11.36
N ASP A 67 4.15 8.22 -12.34
CA ASP A 67 4.01 7.48 -13.59
C ASP A 67 4.49 6.05 -13.37
N THR A 68 3.58 5.18 -12.93
CA THR A 68 3.89 3.77 -12.63
C THR A 68 2.84 2.85 -13.21
N GLU A 69 3.29 1.73 -13.78
CA GLU A 69 2.40 0.62 -14.11
C GLU A 69 1.95 -0.09 -12.82
N LEU A 70 0.65 -0.42 -12.75
CA LEU A 70 0.05 -1.13 -11.62
C LEU A 70 0.07 -2.63 -11.89
N ASN A 71 0.51 -3.43 -10.91
CA ASN A 71 0.47 -4.89 -11.00
C ASN A 71 -0.95 -5.45 -10.80
N TRP A 72 -1.89 -4.66 -10.23
CA TRP A 72 -3.28 -5.07 -10.00
C TRP A 72 -4.32 -4.02 -10.43
N PRO A 73 -4.36 -3.63 -11.72
CA PRO A 73 -5.21 -2.54 -12.20
C PRO A 73 -6.69 -2.77 -11.87
N GLU A 74 -7.21 -3.97 -12.12
CA GLU A 74 -8.62 -4.31 -11.85
C GLU A 74 -9.01 -4.15 -10.37
N ARG A 75 -8.09 -4.45 -9.44
CA ARG A 75 -8.36 -4.29 -8.01
C ARG A 75 -8.31 -2.83 -7.60
N TRP A 76 -7.43 -2.03 -8.22
CA TRP A 76 -7.43 -0.59 -8.02
C TRP A 76 -8.72 0.05 -8.52
N ASP A 77 -9.22 -0.36 -9.68
CA ASP A 77 -10.49 0.13 -10.22
C ASP A 77 -11.68 -0.22 -9.32
N ALA A 78 -11.74 -1.47 -8.86
CA ALA A 78 -12.74 -1.90 -7.89
C ALA A 78 -12.65 -1.12 -6.58
N LEU A 79 -11.44 -0.90 -6.06
CA LEU A 79 -11.22 -0.09 -4.86
C LEU A 79 -11.66 1.36 -5.04
N ARG A 80 -11.34 1.99 -6.18
CA ARG A 80 -11.76 3.37 -6.48
C ARG A 80 -13.28 3.51 -6.48
N ALA A 81 -13.98 2.57 -7.10
CA ALA A 81 -15.44 2.57 -7.12
C ALA A 81 -16.03 2.48 -5.69
N ARG A 82 -15.42 1.67 -4.83
CA ARG A 82 -15.82 1.55 -3.42
C ARG A 82 -15.53 2.82 -2.63
N VAL A 83 -14.29 3.31 -2.70
CA VAL A 83 -13.85 4.53 -1.99
C VAL A 83 -14.68 5.75 -2.40
N ALA A 84 -15.08 5.88 -3.66
CA ALA A 84 -15.95 6.95 -4.12
C ALA A 84 -17.34 6.93 -3.45
N LYS A 85 -17.83 5.74 -3.08
CA LYS A 85 -19.14 5.56 -2.43
C LYS A 85 -19.08 5.74 -0.91
N THR A 86 -18.04 5.19 -0.25
CA THR A 86 -18.00 5.04 1.21
C THR A 86 -16.93 5.87 1.89
N GLY A 87 -15.88 6.24 1.14
CA GLY A 87 -14.68 6.88 1.64
C GLY A 87 -13.70 5.93 2.32
N MET A 88 -12.77 6.49 3.08
CA MET A 88 -11.77 5.74 3.84
C MET A 88 -11.76 6.14 5.30
N ARG A 89 -11.34 5.23 6.18
CA ARG A 89 -11.27 5.50 7.63
C ARG A 89 -9.98 6.21 8.06
N ASN A 90 -8.94 6.16 7.24
CA ASN A 90 -7.62 6.71 7.54
C ASN A 90 -7.19 7.67 6.43
N SER A 91 -6.56 8.80 6.81
CA SER A 91 -6.08 9.81 5.85
C SER A 91 -4.77 9.42 5.19
N LEU A 92 -3.90 8.73 5.95
CA LEU A 92 -2.61 8.20 5.51
C LEU A 92 -2.49 6.76 6.02
N LEU A 93 -1.86 5.89 5.24
CA LEU A 93 -1.88 4.45 5.50
C LEU A 93 -0.50 3.82 5.68
N LEU A 94 0.47 4.20 4.86
CA LEU A 94 1.77 3.53 4.84
C LEU A 94 2.90 4.51 5.14
N ALA A 95 3.73 4.11 6.10
CA ALA A 95 5.02 4.71 6.39
C ALA A 95 5.99 3.58 6.74
N ILE A 96 7.08 3.43 5.98
CA ILE A 96 8.10 2.43 6.27
C ILE A 96 9.10 3.02 7.26
N ALA A 97 8.93 2.67 8.54
CA ALA A 97 9.81 3.10 9.61
C ALA A 97 11.06 2.21 9.72
N PRO A 98 12.15 2.72 10.34
CA PRO A 98 13.24 1.87 10.81
C PRO A 98 12.72 0.82 11.81
N THR A 99 13.10 -0.44 11.60
CA THR A 99 12.60 -1.58 12.39
C THR A 99 13.65 -2.17 13.33
N ALA A 100 14.66 -1.41 13.76
CA ALA A 100 15.87 -1.90 14.43
C ALA A 100 15.63 -3.03 15.45
N THR A 101 14.95 -2.74 16.56
CA THR A 101 14.73 -3.74 17.63
C THR A 101 13.81 -4.87 17.20
N ILE A 102 12.71 -4.56 16.50
CA ILE A 102 11.70 -5.57 16.13
C ILE A 102 12.20 -6.51 15.02
N ALA A 103 13.07 -6.06 14.13
CA ALA A 103 13.73 -6.89 13.11
C ALA A 103 14.73 -7.84 13.75
N SER A 104 15.53 -7.36 14.72
CA SER A 104 16.43 -8.21 15.50
C SER A 104 15.68 -9.30 16.27
N ILE A 105 14.50 -9.00 16.83
CA ILE A 105 13.66 -9.99 17.51
C ILE A 105 13.11 -11.02 16.52
N ALA A 106 12.68 -10.57 15.33
CA ALA A 106 12.12 -11.43 14.29
C ALA A 106 13.19 -12.26 13.55
N GLY A 107 14.47 -11.92 13.68
CA GLY A 107 15.58 -12.60 13.01
C GLY A 107 15.72 -12.25 11.53
N VAL A 108 15.41 -11.00 11.15
CA VAL A 108 15.48 -10.45 9.78
C VAL A 108 16.16 -9.07 9.75
#